data_AF-A0A435UL97-F1
#
_entry.id   AF-A0A435UL97-F1
#
_cell.length_a   1.000
_cell.length_b   1.000
_cell.length_c   1.000
_cell.angle_alpha   90.00
_cell.angle_beta   90.00
_cell.angle_gamma   90.00
#
_symmetry.space_group_name_H-M   'P 1'
#
loop_
_entity.id
_entity.type
_entity.pdbx_description
1 polymer ?
#
loop_
_entity_poly.entity_id
_entity_poly.type
_entity_poly.pdbx_seq_one_letter_code
_entity_poly.pdbx_strand_id
1 'polypeptide(L)'
;MIEELTQLSMRLNGLVVPGRSIERALAAYSFNLVVNNNHDTYKVSLVGSATAVHFNGRYILLCSNHQLRGVDPQQVAMLKDDGSILVTSGGYATYQARPDTDANDIAAFDFTEPVAAHPDLKRRFFELKELPPDTPVTNVMAMLLTGYPSAGQTYDLETKNHLGLARLNVACTPDGQPRDNALIRVRAASPLSIDPDGMSGGSAFVIHLEGTDLRAYFAGVILQGGRELFHVLKPGNVMAFLRSVYP
;
A
#
# COMPACT_ATOMS: atom_id res chain seq x y z
N MET A 1 13.35 -9.52 15.59
CA MET A 1 12.50 -9.65 14.39
C MET A 1 13.14 -9.06 13.13
N ILE A 2 13.18 -7.73 12.88
CA ILE A 2 13.87 -7.21 11.66
C ILE A 2 15.40 -7.40 11.74
N GLU A 3 16.01 -7.27 12.92
CA GLU A 3 17.45 -7.46 13.11
C GLU A 3 17.93 -8.86 12.71
N GLU A 4 17.11 -9.90 12.91
CA GLU A 4 17.41 -11.28 12.51
C GLU A 4 17.44 -11.45 10.99
N LEU A 5 16.73 -10.60 10.24
CA LEU A 5 16.73 -10.63 8.78
C LEU A 5 18.00 -10.01 8.20
N THR A 6 18.78 -9.23 8.95
CA THR A 6 19.91 -8.43 8.42
C THR A 6 21.03 -9.27 7.80
N GLN A 7 21.20 -10.53 8.24
CA GLN A 7 22.18 -11.49 7.72
C GLN A 7 21.64 -12.31 6.54
N LEU A 8 20.37 -12.14 6.18
CA LEU A 8 19.71 -12.91 5.13
C LEU A 8 19.53 -12.05 3.86
N SER A 9 19.02 -12.68 2.81
CA SER A 9 18.60 -12.01 1.58
C SER A 9 17.19 -12.48 1.19
N MET A 10 16.47 -11.61 0.49
CA MET A 10 15.07 -11.84 0.11
C MET A 10 14.89 -11.70 -1.38
N ARG A 11 14.13 -12.60 -2.00
CA ARG A 11 13.72 -12.45 -3.39
C ARG A 11 12.51 -11.52 -3.51
N LEU A 12 12.61 -10.51 -4.37
CA LEU A 12 11.57 -9.51 -4.63
C LEU A 12 11.55 -9.15 -6.12
N ASN A 13 10.45 -9.44 -6.82
CA ASN A 13 10.28 -9.18 -8.27
C ASN A 13 11.47 -9.65 -9.13
N GLY A 14 12.05 -10.81 -8.80
CA GLY A 14 13.21 -11.36 -9.52
C GLY A 14 14.58 -10.78 -9.10
N LEU A 15 14.62 -9.88 -8.11
CA LEU A 15 15.84 -9.32 -7.54
C LEU A 15 16.15 -9.93 -6.17
N VAL A 16 17.44 -10.02 -5.83
CA VAL A 16 17.89 -10.37 -4.48
C VAL A 16 18.14 -9.08 -3.69
N VAL A 17 17.37 -8.89 -2.62
CA VAL A 17 17.43 -7.73 -1.74
C VAL A 17 18.14 -8.12 -0.45
N PRO A 18 19.21 -7.42 -0.03
CA PRO A 18 19.83 -7.65 1.27
C PRO A 18 18.85 -7.44 2.41
N GLY A 19 18.94 -8.23 3.47
CA GLY A 19 18.10 -8.16 4.66
C GLY A 19 17.89 -6.76 5.22
N ARG A 20 18.99 -6.03 5.37
CA ARG A 20 19.02 -4.61 5.82
C ARG A 20 18.24 -3.63 4.94
N SER A 21 17.83 -4.04 3.74
CA SER A 21 17.13 -3.20 2.76
C SER A 21 15.71 -3.67 2.47
N ILE A 22 15.27 -4.79 3.07
CA ILE A 22 13.94 -5.37 2.86
C ILE A 22 12.84 -4.35 3.15
N GLU A 23 12.90 -3.70 4.32
CA GLU A 23 11.89 -2.73 4.75
C GLU A 23 11.78 -1.57 3.74
N ARG A 24 12.92 -0.98 3.36
CA ARG A 24 12.96 0.11 2.38
C ARG A 24 12.44 -0.33 1.01
N ALA A 25 12.78 -1.55 0.58
CA ALA A 25 12.38 -2.08 -0.72
C ALA A 25 10.88 -2.33 -0.81
N LEU A 26 10.29 -2.97 0.20
CA LEU A 26 8.85 -3.24 0.24
C LEU A 26 8.04 -1.96 0.44
N ALA A 27 8.54 -1.04 1.26
CA ALA A 27 7.88 0.23 1.49
C ALA A 27 7.79 1.12 0.24
N ALA A 28 8.57 0.84 -0.81
CA ALA A 28 8.55 1.59 -2.06
C ALA A 28 7.25 1.39 -2.88
N TYR A 29 6.47 0.36 -2.55
CA TYR A 29 5.19 0.06 -3.22
C TYR A 29 3.98 0.72 -2.54
N SER A 30 4.19 1.40 -1.41
CA SER A 30 3.19 2.28 -0.80
C SER A 30 3.36 3.72 -1.28
N PHE A 31 2.24 4.39 -1.44
CA PHE A 31 2.09 5.74 -1.94
C PHE A 31 1.32 6.59 -0.94
N ASN A 32 1.59 7.88 -0.93
CA ASN A 32 0.62 8.82 -0.41
C ASN A 32 -0.46 8.99 -1.51
N LEU A 33 -1.73 8.84 -1.14
CA LEU A 33 -2.85 9.04 -2.04
C LEU A 33 -3.04 10.55 -2.25
N VAL A 34 -2.74 11.01 -3.47
CA VAL A 34 -2.78 12.43 -3.81
C VAL A 34 -4.00 12.74 -4.66
N VAL A 35 -4.64 13.86 -4.38
CA VAL A 35 -5.71 14.43 -5.19
C VAL A 35 -5.27 15.77 -5.73
N ASN A 36 -5.47 15.99 -7.03
CA ASN A 36 -5.28 17.29 -7.67
C ASN A 36 -6.46 18.21 -7.34
N ASN A 37 -6.19 19.35 -6.72
CA ASN A 37 -7.23 20.30 -6.31
C ASN A 37 -7.58 21.31 -7.41
N ASN A 38 -6.83 21.36 -8.52
CA ASN A 38 -6.96 22.40 -9.55
C ASN A 38 -6.89 23.83 -8.97
N HIS A 39 -6.06 24.03 -7.94
CA HIS A 39 -5.89 25.31 -7.26
C HIS A 39 -4.42 25.77 -7.36
N ASP A 40 -4.20 27.07 -7.57
CA ASP A 40 -2.85 27.62 -7.84
C ASP A 40 -1.87 27.44 -6.68
N THR A 41 -2.30 27.73 -5.44
CA THR A 41 -1.49 27.55 -4.22
C THR A 41 -1.57 26.12 -3.67
N TYR A 42 -2.77 25.65 -3.34
CA TYR A 42 -2.99 24.32 -2.76
C TYR A 42 -3.22 23.29 -3.84
N LYS A 43 -2.20 23.03 -4.67
CA LYS A 43 -2.31 22.18 -5.87
C LYS A 43 -2.76 20.76 -5.57
N VAL A 44 -2.45 20.25 -4.38
CA VAL A 44 -2.75 18.88 -4.00
C VAL A 44 -3.26 18.74 -2.58
N SER A 45 -4.06 17.68 -2.39
CA SER A 45 -4.44 17.17 -1.09
C SER A 45 -3.85 15.76 -0.89
N LEU A 46 -3.33 15.49 0.30
CA LEU A 46 -2.91 14.16 0.75
C LEU A 46 -4.08 13.54 1.51
N VAL A 47 -4.65 12.47 0.97
CA VAL A 47 -5.90 11.85 1.46
C VAL A 47 -5.65 10.60 2.30
N GLY A 48 -4.42 10.07 2.26
CA GLY A 48 -3.99 8.93 3.05
C GLY A 48 -2.97 8.11 2.28
N SER A 49 -3.07 6.79 2.34
CA SER A 49 -2.14 5.91 1.66
C SER A 49 -2.78 5.21 0.47
N ALA A 50 -1.94 4.66 -0.39
CA ALA A 50 -2.31 3.82 -1.53
C ALA A 50 -1.21 2.78 -1.78
N THR A 51 -1.51 1.74 -2.56
CA THR A 51 -0.59 0.66 -2.92
C THR A 51 -0.53 0.49 -4.43
N ALA A 52 0.66 0.53 -5.01
CA ALA A 52 0.85 0.37 -6.45
C ALA A 52 1.18 -1.08 -6.80
N VAL A 53 0.36 -1.70 -7.66
CA VAL A 53 0.54 -3.08 -8.14
C VAL A 53 0.49 -3.15 -9.66
N HIS A 54 1.35 -3.98 -10.25
CA HIS A 54 1.25 -4.39 -11.63
C HIS A 54 0.51 -5.73 -11.68
N PHE A 55 -0.63 -5.75 -12.35
CA PHE A 55 -1.53 -6.90 -12.41
C PHE A 55 -2.07 -7.06 -13.82
N ASN A 56 -1.90 -8.26 -14.40
CA ASN A 56 -2.41 -8.61 -15.74
C ASN A 56 -2.04 -7.59 -16.84
N GLY A 57 -0.80 -7.11 -16.84
CA GLY A 57 -0.31 -6.11 -17.81
C GLY A 57 -0.75 -4.67 -17.54
N ARG A 58 -1.47 -4.41 -16.44
CA ARG A 58 -1.95 -3.09 -16.03
C ARG A 58 -1.23 -2.58 -14.81
N TYR A 59 -1.02 -1.26 -14.77
CA TYR A 59 -0.42 -0.57 -13.62
C TYR A 59 -1.54 0.05 -12.80
N ILE A 60 -1.81 -0.50 -11.62
CA ILE A 60 -2.98 -0.16 -10.81
C ILE A 60 -2.55 0.45 -9.48
N LEU A 61 -3.16 1.56 -9.09
CA LEU A 61 -3.07 2.14 -7.76
C LEU A 61 -4.31 1.74 -6.95
N LEU A 62 -4.10 1.09 -5.81
CA LEU A 62 -5.14 0.63 -4.90
C LEU A 62 -5.24 1.55 -3.68
N CYS A 63 -6.46 1.84 -3.21
CA CYS A 63 -6.68 2.45 -1.90
C CYS A 63 -7.96 1.88 -1.28
N SER A 64 -8.26 2.22 -0.02
CA SER A 64 -9.58 1.90 0.53
C SER A 64 -10.62 2.88 -0.04
N ASN A 65 -11.86 2.41 -0.19
CA ASN A 65 -12.92 3.20 -0.81
C ASN A 65 -13.41 4.32 0.14
N HIS A 66 -13.40 4.09 1.45
CA HIS A 66 -13.81 5.12 2.42
C HIS A 66 -12.95 6.39 2.39
N GLN A 67 -11.69 6.31 1.93
CA GLN A 67 -10.81 7.47 1.76
C GLN A 67 -11.32 8.43 0.68
N LEU A 68 -12.14 7.96 -0.27
CA LEU A 68 -12.59 8.73 -1.42
C LEU A 68 -13.86 9.54 -1.17
N ARG A 69 -14.37 9.59 0.07
CA ARG A 69 -15.57 10.37 0.39
C ARG A 69 -15.31 11.85 0.14
N GLY A 70 -16.08 12.43 -0.79
CA GLY A 70 -15.93 13.83 -1.20
C GLY A 70 -14.77 14.11 -2.16
N VAL A 71 -14.07 13.07 -2.62
CA VAL A 71 -13.01 13.17 -3.63
C VAL A 71 -13.62 12.90 -5.01
N ASP A 72 -13.27 13.72 -6.00
CA ASP A 72 -13.50 13.40 -7.41
C ASP A 72 -12.48 12.33 -7.85
N PRO A 73 -12.91 11.09 -8.20
CA PRO A 73 -12.00 10.03 -8.61
C PRO A 73 -11.13 10.40 -9.82
N GLN A 74 -11.57 11.32 -10.69
CA GLN A 74 -10.78 11.76 -11.84
C GLN A 74 -9.56 12.59 -11.43
N GLN A 75 -9.56 13.15 -10.23
CA GLN A 75 -8.46 13.95 -9.70
C GLN A 75 -7.44 13.12 -8.90
N VAL A 76 -7.66 11.82 -8.73
CA VAL A 76 -6.69 10.95 -8.06
C VAL A 76 -5.43 10.82 -8.92
N ALA A 77 -4.29 11.07 -8.27
CA ALA A 77 -3.01 11.23 -8.93
C ALA A 77 -1.85 10.57 -8.16
N MET A 78 -0.76 10.33 -8.88
CA MET A 78 0.54 9.98 -8.34
C MET A 78 1.51 11.15 -8.54
N LEU A 79 2.26 11.48 -7.49
CA LEU A 79 3.38 12.42 -7.57
C LEU A 79 4.65 11.65 -7.96
N LYS A 80 5.42 12.17 -8.93
CA LYS A 80 6.76 11.63 -9.24
C LYS A 80 7.71 11.81 -8.05
N ASP A 81 8.77 11.00 -7.98
CA ASP A 81 9.71 11.00 -6.84
C ASP A 81 10.38 12.37 -6.61
N ASP A 82 10.55 13.17 -7.67
CA ASP A 82 11.12 14.51 -7.63
C ASP A 82 10.10 15.62 -7.36
N GLY A 83 8.82 15.27 -7.20
CA GLY A 83 7.73 16.22 -6.99
C GLY A 83 7.40 17.10 -8.20
N SER A 84 8.02 16.87 -9.35
CA SER A 84 7.93 17.77 -10.51
C SER A 84 6.59 17.71 -11.23
N ILE A 85 5.95 16.54 -11.22
CA ILE A 85 4.76 16.25 -12.03
C ILE A 85 3.77 15.44 -11.19
N LEU A 86 2.50 15.84 -11.31
CA LEU A 86 1.34 15.05 -10.91
C LEU A 86 0.77 14.36 -12.13
N VAL A 87 0.52 13.08 -11.97
CA VAL A 87 0.01 12.22 -13.04
C VAL A 87 -1.33 11.69 -12.56
N THR A 88 -2.44 12.02 -13.25
CA THR A 88 -3.77 11.49 -12.91
C THR A 88 -3.98 10.11 -13.50
N SER A 89 -4.91 9.34 -12.93
CA SER A 89 -5.30 8.04 -13.47
C SER A 89 -6.09 8.16 -14.79
N GLY A 90 -6.03 7.13 -15.63
CA GLY A 90 -6.84 7.02 -16.85
C GLY A 90 -8.21 6.36 -16.63
N GLY A 91 -8.48 5.84 -15.43
CA GLY A 91 -9.73 5.18 -15.11
C GLY A 91 -9.80 4.76 -13.65
N TYR A 92 -11.00 4.41 -13.20
CA TYR A 92 -11.28 4.03 -11.83
C TYR A 92 -12.35 2.93 -11.78
N ALA A 93 -12.20 2.04 -10.81
CA ALA A 93 -13.17 0.99 -10.51
C ALA A 93 -13.32 0.82 -8.99
N THR A 94 -14.54 0.55 -8.55
CA THR A 94 -14.88 0.10 -7.20
C THR A 94 -15.98 -0.95 -7.24
N TYR A 95 -16.12 -1.67 -6.14
CA TYR A 95 -17.38 -2.34 -5.86
C TYR A 95 -18.50 -1.33 -5.58
N GLN A 96 -19.73 -1.74 -5.86
CA GLN A 96 -20.88 -1.08 -5.23
C GLN A 96 -20.77 -1.27 -3.72
N ALA A 97 -20.89 -0.18 -2.96
CA ALA A 97 -20.78 -0.22 -1.52
C ALA A 97 -21.84 -1.17 -0.93
N ARG A 98 -21.39 -2.21 -0.22
CA ARG A 98 -22.25 -3.09 0.57
C ARG A 98 -21.69 -3.21 1.98
N PRO A 99 -22.52 -3.01 3.03
CA PRO A 99 -22.05 -2.92 4.41
C PRO A 99 -21.85 -4.29 5.09
N ASP A 100 -22.11 -5.39 4.38
CA ASP A 100 -22.05 -6.75 4.89
C ASP A 100 -20.61 -7.30 4.99
N THR A 101 -19.68 -6.71 4.23
CA THR A 101 -18.26 -7.07 4.28
C THR A 101 -17.35 -5.91 3.89
N ASP A 102 -16.21 -5.85 4.56
CA ASP A 102 -15.07 -4.98 4.28
C ASP A 102 -14.34 -5.39 2.98
N ALA A 103 -14.65 -6.54 2.37
CA ALA A 103 -14.11 -6.93 1.07
C ALA A 103 -14.39 -5.90 -0.04
N ASN A 104 -15.44 -5.10 0.13
CA ASN A 104 -15.86 -4.09 -0.84
C ASN A 104 -15.21 -2.71 -0.62
N ASP A 105 -14.46 -2.53 0.48
CA ASP A 105 -13.80 -1.27 0.82
C ASP A 105 -12.45 -1.13 0.11
N ILE A 106 -12.48 -1.27 -1.21
CA ILE A 106 -11.31 -1.14 -2.07
C ILE A 106 -11.68 -0.41 -3.37
N ALA A 107 -10.76 0.42 -3.82
CA ALA A 107 -10.78 1.13 -5.08
C ALA A 107 -9.52 0.82 -5.88
N ALA A 108 -9.65 0.80 -7.20
CA ALA A 108 -8.55 0.68 -8.14
C ALA A 108 -8.55 1.83 -9.14
N PHE A 109 -7.40 2.42 -9.35
CA PHE A 109 -7.16 3.46 -10.36
C PHE A 109 -6.19 2.93 -11.40
N ASP A 110 -6.55 3.02 -12.67
CA ASP A 110 -5.74 2.53 -13.79
C ASP A 110 -4.73 3.61 -14.21
N PHE A 111 -3.45 3.31 -14.03
CA PHE A 111 -2.31 4.13 -14.41
C PHE A 111 -1.58 3.59 -15.64
N THR A 112 -2.15 2.65 -16.38
CA THR A 112 -1.47 2.01 -17.52
C THR A 112 -1.09 3.00 -18.62
N GLU A 113 -2.03 3.85 -19.06
CA GLU A 113 -1.74 4.93 -20.02
C GLU A 113 -0.74 5.95 -19.45
N PRO A 114 -0.93 6.49 -18.23
CA PRO A 114 0.06 7.40 -17.66
C PRO A 114 1.47 6.80 -17.48
N VAL A 115 1.58 5.51 -17.13
CA VAL A 115 2.86 4.80 -17.02
C VAL A 115 3.50 4.57 -18.40
N ALA A 116 2.71 4.43 -19.47
CA ALA A 116 3.23 4.41 -20.83
C ALA A 116 3.85 5.77 -21.22
N ALA A 117 3.23 6.88 -20.80
CA ALA A 117 3.76 8.23 -21.01
C ALA A 117 4.95 8.56 -20.08
N HIS A 118 5.03 7.94 -18.90
CA HIS A 118 6.09 8.12 -17.92
C HIS A 118 6.70 6.77 -17.48
N PRO A 119 7.55 6.14 -18.32
CA PRO A 119 8.05 4.78 -18.07
C PRO A 119 8.86 4.62 -16.78
N ASP A 120 9.41 5.70 -16.24
CA ASP A 120 10.14 5.70 -14.96
C ASP A 120 9.24 5.34 -13.76
N LEU A 121 7.92 5.48 -13.91
CA LEU A 121 6.94 5.03 -12.91
C LEU A 121 6.82 3.50 -12.84
N LYS A 122 7.21 2.73 -13.88
CA LYS A 122 7.03 1.26 -13.89
C LYS A 122 7.63 0.57 -12.68
N ARG A 123 8.81 1.01 -12.24
CA ARG A 123 9.55 0.42 -11.10
C ARG A 123 8.82 0.54 -9.75
N ARG A 124 7.78 1.37 -9.70
CA ARG A 124 7.03 1.72 -8.50
C ARG A 124 5.86 0.78 -8.22
N PHE A 125 5.54 -0.09 -9.17
CA PHE A 125 4.44 -1.05 -9.04
C PHE A 125 4.98 -2.42 -8.68
N PHE A 126 4.39 -3.03 -7.64
CA PHE A 126 4.73 -4.39 -7.22
C PHE A 126 4.13 -5.42 -8.18
N GLU A 127 4.91 -6.40 -8.62
CA GLU A 127 4.42 -7.44 -9.53
C GLU A 127 3.48 -8.43 -8.82
N LEU A 128 2.17 -8.22 -8.94
CA LEU A 128 1.16 -9.02 -8.27
C LEU A 128 0.79 -10.25 -9.11
N LYS A 129 1.60 -11.31 -8.97
CA LYS A 129 1.38 -12.60 -9.66
C LYS A 129 0.81 -13.69 -8.77
N GLU A 130 1.30 -13.77 -7.54
CA GLU A 130 1.08 -14.90 -6.65
C GLU A 130 0.55 -14.42 -5.31
N LEU A 131 -0.35 -15.21 -4.74
CA LEU A 131 -0.76 -15.06 -3.35
C LEU A 131 0.30 -15.67 -2.42
N PRO A 132 0.41 -15.20 -1.17
CA PRO A 132 1.20 -15.90 -0.16
C PRO A 132 0.75 -17.37 -0.05
N PRO A 133 1.68 -18.33 0.03
CA PRO A 133 1.33 -19.74 0.23
C PRO A 133 0.67 -19.96 1.60
N ASP A 134 -0.22 -20.95 1.68
CA ASP A 134 -0.74 -21.42 2.96
C ASP A 134 0.37 -22.17 3.71
N THR A 135 0.83 -21.59 4.81
CA THR A 135 1.99 -22.07 5.57
C THR A 135 1.72 -21.94 7.07
N PRO A 136 2.31 -22.82 7.91
CA PRO A 136 2.28 -22.61 9.35
C PRO A 136 2.81 -21.23 9.74
N VAL A 137 2.21 -20.61 10.76
CA VAL A 137 2.61 -19.29 11.26
C VAL A 137 4.08 -19.22 11.68
N THR A 138 4.69 -20.35 12.03
CA THR A 138 6.12 -20.46 12.35
C THR A 138 7.04 -20.11 11.18
N ASN A 139 6.54 -20.17 9.95
CA ASN A 139 7.28 -19.81 8.75
C ASN A 139 7.07 -18.33 8.36
N VAL A 140 6.18 -17.62 9.06
CA VAL A 140 5.98 -16.17 8.89
C VAL A 140 6.97 -15.44 9.79
N MET A 141 8.01 -14.87 9.18
CA MET A 141 9.06 -14.16 9.91
C MET A 141 8.59 -12.79 10.42
N ALA A 142 7.82 -12.08 9.58
CA ALA A 142 7.24 -10.79 9.91
C ALA A 142 6.15 -10.42 8.90
N MET A 143 5.25 -9.52 9.29
CA MET A 143 4.45 -8.73 8.38
C MET A 143 4.95 -7.28 8.42
N LEU A 144 5.18 -6.66 7.26
CA LEU A 144 5.57 -5.27 7.15
C LEU A 144 4.42 -4.48 6.54
N LEU A 145 3.91 -3.53 7.31
CA LEU A 145 2.87 -2.59 6.89
C LEU A 145 3.50 -1.24 6.61
N THR A 146 3.12 -0.61 5.51
CA THR A 146 3.66 0.69 5.12
C THR A 146 2.56 1.63 4.67
N GLY A 147 2.55 2.85 5.20
CA GLY A 147 1.66 3.93 4.78
C GLY A 147 2.20 5.31 5.14
N TYR A 148 1.34 6.31 5.03
CA TYR A 148 1.63 7.73 5.19
C TYR A 148 0.64 8.32 6.19
N PRO A 149 0.96 8.28 7.49
CA PRO A 149 0.05 8.78 8.51
C PRO A 149 -0.09 10.30 8.41
N SER A 150 -1.31 10.81 8.54
CA SER A 150 -1.64 12.24 8.44
C SER A 150 -0.76 13.09 9.37
N ALA A 151 -0.56 12.62 10.61
CA ALA A 151 0.24 13.30 11.63
C ALA A 151 1.73 13.46 11.27
N GLY A 152 2.24 12.67 10.31
CA GLY A 152 3.62 12.76 9.84
C GLY A 152 3.81 13.67 8.61
N GLN A 153 2.74 14.10 7.96
CA GLN A 153 2.85 14.88 6.73
C GLN A 153 2.96 16.38 7.02
N THR A 154 3.78 17.09 6.25
CA THR A 154 3.97 18.54 6.38
C THR A 154 3.53 19.26 5.11
N TYR A 155 2.72 20.31 5.26
CA TYR A 155 2.34 21.22 4.19
C TYR A 155 2.97 22.59 4.44
N ASP A 156 4.00 22.93 3.66
CA ASP A 156 4.62 24.26 3.64
C ASP A 156 4.49 24.85 2.23
N LEU A 157 3.24 25.05 1.80
CA LEU A 157 2.92 25.44 0.42
C LEU A 157 3.04 26.95 0.19
N GLU A 158 2.70 27.77 1.18
CA GLU A 158 2.69 29.23 1.05
C GLU A 158 4.09 29.84 0.99
N THR A 159 5.05 29.30 1.74
CA THR A 159 6.39 29.90 1.84
C THR A 159 7.46 29.15 1.06
N LYS A 160 7.35 27.81 0.97
CA LYS A 160 8.37 26.96 0.32
C LYS A 160 7.86 26.15 -0.85
N ASN A 161 6.55 26.15 -1.12
CA ASN A 161 5.91 25.23 -2.07
C ASN A 161 6.38 23.77 -1.84
N HIS A 162 6.42 23.34 -0.58
CA HIS A 162 7.02 22.08 -0.15
C HIS A 162 6.00 21.17 0.52
N LEU A 163 6.04 19.89 0.12
CA LEU A 163 5.32 18.80 0.78
C LEU A 163 6.34 17.86 1.43
N GLY A 164 6.29 17.78 2.76
CA GLY A 164 7.08 16.83 3.53
C GLY A 164 6.31 15.52 3.66
N LEU A 165 6.66 14.53 2.84
CA LEU A 165 6.03 13.21 2.88
C LEU A 165 6.77 12.27 3.83
N ALA A 166 6.15 11.92 4.95
CA ALA A 166 6.72 10.98 5.92
C ALA A 166 6.02 9.62 5.82
N ARG A 167 6.79 8.60 5.47
CA ARG A 167 6.31 7.22 5.42
C ARG A 167 6.54 6.54 6.76
N LEU A 168 5.54 5.81 7.25
CA LEU A 168 5.65 4.96 8.43
C LEU A 168 5.69 3.49 7.99
N ASN A 169 6.70 2.77 8.47
CA ASN A 169 6.82 1.33 8.35
C ASN A 169 6.57 0.70 9.71
N VAL A 170 5.75 -0.34 9.75
CA VAL A 170 5.36 -1.03 10.99
C VAL A 170 5.61 -2.52 10.81
N ALA A 171 6.46 -3.06 11.66
CA ALA A 171 6.62 -4.50 11.77
C ALA A 171 5.50 -5.07 12.65
N CYS A 172 4.83 -6.10 12.15
CA CYS A 172 3.66 -6.70 12.78
C CYS A 172 3.76 -8.22 12.83
N THR A 173 2.99 -8.82 13.74
CA THR A 173 2.73 -10.26 13.83
C THR A 173 1.23 -10.55 13.67
N PRO A 174 0.83 -11.75 13.21
CA PRO A 174 -0.58 -12.12 13.14
C PRO A 174 -1.28 -12.03 14.52
N ASP A 175 -2.51 -11.51 14.56
CA ASP A 175 -3.30 -11.31 15.79
C ASP A 175 -4.74 -11.81 15.63
N GLY A 176 -4.95 -13.11 15.84
CA GLY A 176 -6.27 -13.72 15.82
C GLY A 176 -7.03 -13.54 14.50
N GLN A 177 -8.30 -13.92 14.49
CA GLN A 177 -9.20 -13.74 13.34
C GLN A 177 -10.19 -12.61 13.63
N PRO A 178 -10.27 -11.56 12.79
CA PRO A 178 -11.31 -10.55 12.89
C PRO A 178 -12.70 -11.13 12.54
N ARG A 179 -13.75 -10.38 12.89
CA ARG A 179 -15.14 -10.79 12.64
C ARG A 179 -15.45 -10.96 11.16
N ASP A 180 -14.90 -10.10 10.31
CA ASP A 180 -14.98 -10.25 8.86
C ASP A 180 -13.86 -11.18 8.36
N ASN A 181 -14.24 -12.23 7.64
CA ASN A 181 -13.33 -13.18 7.03
C ASN A 181 -12.52 -12.58 5.88
N ALA A 182 -12.91 -11.42 5.36
CA ALA A 182 -12.16 -10.68 4.35
C ALA A 182 -10.84 -10.11 4.87
N LEU A 183 -10.72 -9.98 6.19
CA LEU A 183 -9.62 -9.28 6.85
C LEU A 183 -8.67 -10.24 7.58
N ILE A 184 -7.41 -9.83 7.65
CA ILE A 184 -6.42 -10.32 8.62
C ILE A 184 -6.24 -9.22 9.65
N ARG A 185 -6.17 -9.60 10.93
CA ARG A 185 -5.78 -8.68 11.99
C ARG A 185 -4.33 -8.97 12.38
N VAL A 186 -3.55 -7.90 12.53
CA VAL A 186 -2.13 -7.97 12.89
C VAL A 186 -1.84 -7.00 14.02
N ARG A 187 -0.87 -7.33 14.84
CA ARG A 187 -0.41 -6.52 15.97
C ARG A 187 0.96 -5.94 15.68
N ALA A 188 1.12 -4.63 15.90
CA ALA A 188 2.42 -3.98 15.82
C ALA A 188 3.37 -4.58 16.86
N ALA A 189 4.62 -4.80 16.48
CA ALA A 189 5.65 -5.34 17.38
C ALA A 189 5.90 -4.46 18.60
N SER A 190 5.62 -3.15 18.46
CA SER A 190 5.60 -2.16 19.53
C SER A 190 4.48 -1.16 19.26
N PRO A 191 3.77 -0.66 20.29
CA PRO A 191 2.78 0.39 20.12
C PRO A 191 3.37 1.61 19.40
N LEU A 192 2.62 2.18 18.47
CA LEU A 192 3.04 3.36 17.73
C LEU A 192 3.06 4.61 18.60
N SER A 193 4.10 5.43 18.42
CA SER A 193 4.24 6.73 19.07
C SER A 193 3.40 7.83 18.42
N ILE A 194 2.97 7.62 17.17
CA ILE A 194 2.14 8.54 16.40
C ILE A 194 0.78 7.93 16.09
N ASP A 195 -0.19 8.79 15.82
CA ASP A 195 -1.51 8.36 15.33
C ASP A 195 -1.37 7.77 13.91
N PRO A 196 -1.82 6.52 13.68
CA PRO A 196 -1.78 5.89 12.36
C PRO A 196 -2.91 6.31 11.43
N ASP A 197 -3.77 7.28 11.79
CA ASP A 197 -4.69 7.91 10.84
C ASP A 197 -3.97 8.26 9.54
N GLY A 198 -4.58 7.97 8.38
CA GLY A 198 -3.98 8.11 7.05
C GLY A 198 -3.25 6.87 6.51
N MET A 199 -3.03 5.83 7.33
CA MET A 199 -2.40 4.58 6.87
C MET A 199 -3.29 3.70 5.97
N SER A 200 -4.61 3.93 5.95
CA SER A 200 -5.55 3.22 5.07
C SER A 200 -5.13 3.33 3.60
N GLY A 201 -5.29 2.24 2.84
CA GLY A 201 -4.81 2.10 1.47
C GLY A 201 -3.33 1.71 1.35
N GLY A 202 -2.57 1.76 2.44
CA GLY A 202 -1.16 1.37 2.47
C GLY A 202 -0.94 -0.13 2.27
N SER A 203 0.27 -0.51 1.88
CA SER A 203 0.62 -1.89 1.57
C SER A 203 0.88 -2.71 2.83
N ALA A 204 0.55 -4.00 2.75
CA ALA A 204 1.01 -5.02 3.67
C ALA A 204 1.77 -6.10 2.90
N PHE A 205 2.94 -6.46 3.40
CA PHE A 205 3.74 -7.58 2.89
C PHE A 205 3.99 -8.58 4.00
N VAL A 206 4.00 -9.87 3.66
CA VAL A 206 4.40 -10.94 4.56
C VAL A 206 5.74 -11.49 4.10
N ILE A 207 6.65 -11.74 5.04
CA ILE A 207 7.97 -12.32 4.80
C ILE A 207 7.93 -13.77 5.28
N HIS A 208 8.05 -14.71 4.35
CA HIS A 208 8.11 -16.13 4.62
C HIS A 208 9.55 -16.63 4.61
N LEU A 209 9.83 -17.59 5.48
CA LEU A 209 11.00 -18.45 5.39
C LEU A 209 10.63 -19.69 4.58
N GLU A 210 11.26 -19.84 3.41
CA GLU A 210 11.08 -20.98 2.50
C GLU A 210 12.39 -21.77 2.45
N GLY A 211 12.50 -22.79 3.31
CA GLY A 211 13.77 -23.49 3.53
C GLY A 211 14.77 -22.55 4.20
N THR A 212 15.78 -22.10 3.46
CA THR A 212 16.79 -21.12 3.92
C THR A 212 16.61 -19.73 3.32
N ASP A 213 15.71 -19.59 2.34
CA ASP A 213 15.52 -18.34 1.61
C ASP A 213 14.35 -17.54 2.21
N LEU A 214 14.48 -16.21 2.21
CA LEU A 214 13.35 -15.33 2.52
C LEU A 214 12.61 -14.95 1.25
N ARG A 215 11.29 -14.92 1.33
CA ARG A 215 10.43 -14.44 0.25
C ARG A 215 9.36 -13.51 0.77
N ALA A 216 9.20 -12.36 0.12
CA ALA A 216 8.09 -11.45 0.40
C ALA A 216 6.93 -11.70 -0.55
N TYR A 217 5.73 -11.67 0.02
CA TYR A 217 4.48 -11.73 -0.72
C TYR A 217 3.60 -10.55 -0.36
N PHE A 218 2.84 -10.06 -1.34
CA PHE A 218 1.79 -9.09 -1.08
C PHE A 218 0.72 -9.73 -0.18
N ALA A 219 0.56 -9.17 1.02
CA ALA A 219 -0.33 -9.68 2.05
C ALA A 219 -1.63 -8.87 2.15
N GLY A 220 -1.77 -7.78 1.37
CA GLY A 220 -3.01 -7.04 1.28
C GLY A 220 -2.85 -5.52 1.38
N VAL A 221 -3.99 -4.86 1.58
CA VAL A 221 -4.11 -3.41 1.74
C VAL A 221 -4.62 -3.10 3.13
N ILE A 222 -4.02 -2.12 3.81
CA ILE A 222 -4.47 -1.66 5.13
C ILE A 222 -5.84 -1.00 4.98
N LEU A 223 -6.84 -1.43 5.74
CA LEU A 223 -8.15 -0.76 5.81
C LEU A 223 -8.32 0.06 7.08
N GLN A 224 -7.69 -0.36 8.17
CA GLN A 224 -7.77 0.33 9.45
C GLN A 224 -6.47 0.17 10.22
N GLY A 225 -6.02 1.25 10.85
CA GLY A 225 -4.90 1.26 11.77
C GLY A 225 -5.29 1.82 13.13
N GLY A 226 -4.79 1.20 14.18
CA GLY A 226 -4.71 1.73 15.52
C GLY A 226 -3.28 1.62 16.03
N ARG A 227 -2.96 2.21 17.18
CA ARG A 227 -1.58 2.25 17.68
C ARG A 227 -0.98 0.87 17.91
N GLU A 228 -1.79 -0.16 18.12
CA GLU A 228 -1.32 -1.52 18.36
C GLU A 228 -1.81 -2.54 17.32
N LEU A 229 -2.94 -2.27 16.67
CA LEU A 229 -3.64 -3.25 15.84
C LEU A 229 -3.95 -2.67 14.49
N PHE A 230 -3.81 -3.49 13.45
CA PHE A 230 -4.17 -3.15 12.08
C PHE A 230 -5.07 -4.22 11.50
N HIS A 231 -5.99 -3.79 10.62
CA HIS A 231 -6.80 -4.65 9.80
C HIS A 231 -6.38 -4.51 8.34
N VAL A 232 -6.07 -5.64 7.72
CA VAL A 232 -5.57 -5.72 6.34
C VAL A 232 -6.56 -6.53 5.51
N LEU A 233 -6.99 -5.98 4.39
CA LEU A 233 -7.79 -6.70 3.39
C LEU A 233 -6.95 -7.81 2.77
N LYS A 234 -7.41 -9.06 2.91
CA LYS A 234 -6.69 -10.25 2.42
C LYS A 234 -6.34 -10.13 0.93
N PRO A 235 -5.17 -10.64 0.51
CA PRO A 235 -4.70 -10.50 -0.86
C PRO A 235 -5.58 -11.28 -1.84
N GLY A 236 -6.24 -12.35 -1.38
CA GLY A 236 -7.23 -13.08 -2.17
C GLY A 236 -8.44 -12.22 -2.58
N ASN A 237 -8.94 -11.36 -1.68
CA ASN A 237 -10.03 -10.44 -1.99
C ASN A 237 -9.57 -9.33 -2.94
N VAL A 238 -8.35 -8.82 -2.76
CA VAL A 238 -7.74 -7.85 -3.68
C VAL A 238 -7.62 -8.44 -5.09
N MET A 239 -7.10 -9.67 -5.23
CA MET A 239 -7.00 -10.33 -6.54
C MET A 239 -8.37 -10.65 -7.14
N ALA A 240 -9.35 -11.08 -6.33
CA ALA A 240 -10.71 -11.32 -6.80
C ALA A 240 -11.35 -10.03 -7.37
N PHE A 241 -11.17 -8.90 -6.66
CA PHE A 241 -11.57 -7.59 -7.14
C PHE A 241 -10.91 -7.24 -8.46
N LEU A 242 -9.58 -7.26 -8.51
CA LEU A 242 -8.82 -6.91 -9.73
C LEU A 242 -9.22 -7.78 -10.93
N ARG A 243 -9.42 -9.09 -10.76
CA ARG A 243 -9.90 -9.98 -11.84
C ARG A 243 -11.31 -9.63 -12.31
N SER A 244 -12.17 -9.12 -11.43
CA SER A 244 -13.54 -8.77 -11.79
C SER A 244 -13.63 -7.48 -12.63
N VAL A 245 -12.66 -6.57 -12.49
CA VAL A 245 -12.64 -5.28 -13.19
C VAL A 245 -11.59 -5.20 -14.31
N TYR A 246 -10.55 -6.03 -14.25
CA TYR A 246 -9.46 -6.12 -15.22
C TYR A 246 -9.20 -7.59 -15.62
N PRO A 247 -10.11 -8.22 -16.39
CA PRO A 247 -10.00 -9.61 -16.81
C PRO A 247 -8.81 -9.87 -17.75
#